data_AF-A0A848UDZ8-F1
#
_entry.id   AF-A0A848UDZ8-F1
#
_cell.length_a   1.000
_cell.length_b   1.000
_cell.length_c   1.000
_cell.angle_alpha   90.00
_cell.angle_beta   90.00
_cell.angle_gamma   90.00
#
_symmetry.space_group_name_H-M   'P 1'
#
loop_
_entity.id
_entity.type
_entity.pdbx_description
1 polymer ?
#
loop_
_entity_poly.entity_id
_entity_poly.type
_entity_poly.pdbx_seq_one_letter_code
_entity_poly.pdbx_strand_id
1 'polypeptide(L)' 'MHGAPTGTEGKVILANGFNWLRYRVLFDNGAEVGDLDQRHIEPIGRAAKRLARRAKAAARGG' A
#
# COMPACT_ATOMS: atom_id res chain seq x y z
N MET A 1 17.56 -9.25 -10.98
CA MET A 1 16.78 -8.21 -10.27
C MET A 1 15.50 -8.86 -9.78
N HIS A 2 15.34 -9.03 -8.46
CA HIS A 2 14.19 -9.74 -7.88
C HIS A 2 13.09 -8.74 -7.50
N GLY A 3 12.18 -8.49 -8.44
CA GLY A 3 10.86 -7.96 -8.09
C GLY A 3 9.96 -9.06 -7.55
N ALA A 4 8.88 -8.70 -6.87
CA ALA A 4 7.84 -9.65 -6.51
C ALA A 4 6.85 -9.83 -7.69
N PRO A 5 6.41 -11.07 -7.99
CA PRO A 5 5.31 -11.28 -8.92
C PRO A 5 4.04 -10.53 -8.48
N THR A 6 3.20 -10.14 -9.45
CA THR A 6 1.89 -9.53 -9.17
C THR A 6 1.04 -10.45 -8.28
N GLY A 7 0.38 -9.88 -7.27
CA GLY A 7 -0.43 -10.62 -6.31
C GLY A 7 0.35 -11.16 -5.11
N THR A 8 1.68 -10.96 -5.06
CA THR A 8 2.45 -11.29 -3.86
C THR A 8 2.04 -10.37 -2.71
N GLU A 9 1.65 -10.94 -1.59
CA GLU A 9 1.33 -10.18 -0.39
C GLU A 9 2.61 -9.64 0.26
N GLY A 10 2.47 -8.51 0.94
CA GLY A 10 3.58 -7.84 1.58
C GLY A 10 3.13 -6.78 2.56
N LYS A 11 4.08 -6.36 3.39
CA LYS A 11 3.88 -5.35 4.41
C LYS A 11 4.56 -4.05 4.00
N VAL A 12 3.79 -2.96 4.03
CA VAL A 12 4.35 -1.61 3.92
C VAL A 12 5.20 -1.33 5.16
N ILE A 13 6.50 -1.14 4.97
CA ILE A 13 7.47 -0.86 6.05
C ILE A 13 7.92 0.61 6.08
N LEU A 14 7.73 1.34 4.98
CA LEU A 14 7.92 2.79 4.93
C LEU A 14 6.85 3.42 4.04
N ALA A 15 6.29 4.54 4.50
CA ALA A 15 5.46 5.42 3.68
C ALA A 15 6.04 6.83 3.80
N ASN A 16 6.73 7.30 2.75
CA ASN A 16 7.33 8.64 2.73
C ASN A 16 6.45 9.59 1.90
N GLY A 17 6.22 10.80 2.41
CA GLY A 17 5.36 11.83 1.80
C GLY A 17 6.10 13.12 1.41
N PHE A 18 7.42 13.11 1.29
CA PHE A 18 8.22 14.35 1.15
C PHE A 18 7.96 15.15 -0.14
N ASN A 19 7.44 14.52 -1.20
CA ASN A 19 6.85 15.21 -2.36
C ASN A 19 5.76 14.31 -2.95
N TRP A 20 6.05 13.02 -3.16
CA TRP A 20 5.10 12.01 -3.66
C TRP A 20 5.03 10.86 -2.65
N LEU A 21 3.84 10.30 -2.44
CA LEU A 21 3.66 9.18 -1.52
C LEU A 21 4.33 7.93 -2.11
N ARG A 22 5.47 7.53 -1.54
CA ARG A 22 6.18 6.29 -1.89
C ARG A 22 6.10 5.27 -0.76
N TYR A 23 5.82 4.05 -1.14
CA TYR A 23 5.79 2.90 -0.29
C TYR A 23 7.03 2.04 -0.50
N ARG A 24 7.61 1.63 0.62
CA ARG A 24 8.51 0.49 0.67
C ARG A 24 7.74 -0.71 1.20
N VAL A 25 7.71 -1.77 0.43
CA VAL A 25 7.02 -3.02 0.77
C VAL A 25 8.05 -4.13 0.89
N LEU A 26 8.01 -4.82 2.03
CA LEU A 26 8.65 -6.12 2.20
C LEU A 26 7.62 -7.20 1.88
N PHE A 27 7.84 -7.93 0.80
CA PHE A 27 6.98 -9.01 0.34
C PHE A 27 7.26 -10.32 1.08
N ASP A 28 6.28 -11.20 1.15
CA ASP A 28 6.40 -12.49 1.84
C ASP A 28 7.43 -13.43 1.21
N ASN A 29 7.77 -13.19 -0.06
CA ASN A 29 8.86 -13.90 -0.76
C ASN A 29 10.27 -13.37 -0.41
N GLY A 30 10.37 -12.39 0.50
CA GLY A 30 11.63 -11.77 0.91
C GLY A 30 12.12 -10.63 0.02
N ALA A 31 11.39 -10.27 -1.04
CA ALA A 31 11.74 -9.13 -1.88
C ALA A 31 11.37 -7.79 -1.20
N GLU A 32 12.23 -6.79 -1.35
CA GLU A 32 11.96 -5.42 -0.89
C GLU A 32 11.89 -4.49 -2.11
N VAL A 33 10.79 -3.74 -2.23
CA VAL A 33 10.60 -2.76 -3.31
C VAL A 33 10.24 -1.40 -2.71
N GLY A 34 11.06 -0.38 -3.01
CA GLY A 34 10.95 0.96 -2.43
C GLY A 34 10.25 2.02 -3.29
N ASP A 35 9.96 1.71 -4.56
CA ASP A 35 9.42 2.66 -5.54
C ASP A 35 7.93 2.41 -5.85
N LEU A 36 7.18 1.94 -4.86
CA LEU A 36 5.77 1.66 -5.04
C LEU A 36 4.93 2.89 -4.72
N ASP A 37 3.84 3.07 -5.45
CA ASP A 37 2.83 4.10 -5.18
C ASP A 37 1.45 3.42 -5.12
N GLN A 38 0.40 4.20 -4.84
CA GLN A 38 -0.94 3.66 -4.66
C GLN A 38 -1.48 2.91 -5.89
N ARG A 39 -0.96 3.15 -7.10
CA ARG A 39 -1.36 2.44 -8.33
C ARG A 39 -0.77 1.03 -8.41
N HIS A 40 0.27 0.76 -7.65
CA HIS A 40 0.98 -0.52 -7.67
C HIS A 40 0.54 -1.47 -6.55
N ILE A 41 -0.20 -0.99 -5.56
CA ILE A 41 -0.58 -1.79 -4.39
C ILE A 41 -2.08 -1.74 -4.14
N GLU A 42 -2.64 -2.89 -3.78
CA GLU A 42 -4.01 -2.99 -3.33
C GLU A 42 -4.02 -3.25 -1.81
N PRO A 43 -4.70 -2.41 -1.00
CA PRO A 43 -4.81 -2.67 0.42
C PRO A 43 -5.72 -3.88 0.67
N ILE A 44 -5.24 -4.84 1.44
CA ILE A 44 -6.00 -6.04 1.84
C ILE A 44 -6.41 -6.02 3.32
N GLY A 45 -7.32 -6.92 3.69
CA GLY A 45 -7.70 -7.19 5.08
C GLY A 45 -8.11 -5.94 5.89
N ARG A 46 -7.42 -5.70 7.01
CA ARG A 46 -7.74 -4.60 7.93
C ARG A 46 -7.45 -3.22 7.31
N ALA A 47 -6.45 -3.12 6.43
CA ALA A 47 -6.13 -1.88 5.74
C ALA A 47 -7.26 -1.49 4.78
N ALA A 48 -7.75 -2.44 3.98
CA ALA A 48 -8.90 -2.27 3.09
C ALA A 48 -10.14 -1.75 3.85
N LYS A 49 -10.49 -2.45 4.94
CA LYS A 49 -11.63 -2.09 5.79
C LYS A 49 -11.51 -0.67 6.37
N ARG A 50 -10.31 -0.28 6.82
CA ARG A 50 -10.06 1.09 7.34
C ARG A 50 -10.21 2.14 6.24
N LEU A 51 -9.68 1.89 5.05
CA LEU A 51 -9.78 2.82 3.93
C LEU A 51 -11.23 3.02 3.50
N ALA A 52 -11.99 1.93 3.36
CA ALA A 52 -13.42 1.98 3.03
C ALA A 52 -14.23 2.77 4.07
N ARG A 53 -13.95 2.58 5.37
CA ARG A 53 -14.60 3.36 6.44
C ARG A 53 -14.28 4.85 6.35
N ARG A 54 -13.03 5.22 6.06
CA ARG A 54 -12.61 6.62 5.89
C ARG A 54 -13.28 7.26 4.67
N ALA A 55 -13.35 6.54 3.55
CA ALA A 55 -14.06 7.00 2.35
C ALA A 55 -15.56 7.24 2.62
N LYS A 56 -16.22 6.31 3.32
CA LYS A 56 -17.63 6.46 3.72
C LYS A 56 -17.87 7.63 4.68
N ALA A 57 -16.93 7.89 5.59
CA ALA A 57 -17.00 9.04 6.49
C ALA A 57 -16.84 10.36 5.73
N ALA A 58 -15.88 10.44 4.80
CA ALA A 58 -15.69 11.61 3.95
C ALA A 58 -16.94 11.93 3.10
N ALA A 59 -17.57 10.91 2.52
CA ALA A 59 -18.79 11.06 1.71
C ALA A 59 -20.04 11.49 2.49
N ARG A 60 -20.02 11.48 3.83
CA ARG A 60 -21.14 11.91 4.68
C ARG A 60 -20.97 13.31 5.25
N GLY A 61 -19.77 13.87 5.16
CA GLY A 61 -19.41 15.16 5.74
C GLY A 61 -19.25 16.29 4.72
N GLY A 62 -19.53 16.03 3.44
CA GLY A 62 -19.68 17.03 2.38
C GLY A 62 -21.10 17.03 1.86
#